data_AF-A0A1L8CL09-F1
#
_entry.id   AF-A0A1L8CL09-F1
#
_cell.length_a   1.000
_cell.length_b   1.000
_cell.length_c   1.000
_cell.angle_alpha   90.00
_cell.angle_beta   90.00
_cell.angle_gamma   90.00
#
_symmetry.space_group_name_H-M   'P 1'
#
loop_
_entity.id
_entity.type
_entity.pdbx_description
1 polymer ?
#
loop_
_entity_poly.entity_id
_entity_poly.type
_entity_poly.pdbx_seq_one_letter_code
_entity_poly.pdbx_strand_id
1 'polypeptide(L)'
;MSDSRGSYREQALKLFPWVCGRCGRDFAGKQLRELTVHHKDHNHSNNPPDGSNWELLCTYCHDNEHQRYLEADAQGDIKRDEPEMTTYKGFAGLDKLLKGDKNTG
;
A
#
# COMPACT_ATOMS: atom_id res chain seq x y z
N MET A 1 -14.66 27.47 14.76
CA MET A 1 -14.47 26.33 13.85
C MET A 1 -13.62 25.33 14.60
N SER A 2 -14.24 24.37 15.28
CA SER A 2 -13.53 23.43 16.14
C SER A 2 -12.74 22.46 15.27
N ASP A 3 -11.43 22.36 15.52
CA ASP A 3 -10.53 21.39 14.92
C ASP A 3 -10.98 19.96 15.26
N SER A 4 -11.89 19.40 14.47
CA SER A 4 -12.32 17.99 14.56
C SER A 4 -11.16 17.01 14.31
N ARG A 5 -10.02 17.49 13.80
CA ARG A 5 -8.82 16.69 13.52
C ARG A 5 -8.16 16.13 14.78
N GLY A 6 -8.29 16.82 15.91
CA GLY A 6 -7.67 16.39 17.17
C GLY A 6 -8.32 15.15 17.77
N SER A 7 -9.66 15.08 17.74
CA SER A 7 -10.41 14.04 18.47
C SER A 7 -10.27 12.65 17.85
N TYR A 8 -10.46 12.52 16.53
CA TYR A 8 -10.36 11.21 15.88
C TYR A 8 -8.91 10.70 15.82
N ARG A 9 -7.93 11.59 15.73
CA ARG A 9 -6.52 11.19 15.72
C ARG A 9 -6.11 10.57 17.05
N GLU A 10 -6.43 11.24 18.15
CA GLU A 10 -6.15 10.71 19.49
C GLU A 10 -6.88 9.40 19.75
N GLN A 11 -8.11 9.27 19.24
CA GLN A 11 -8.88 8.04 19.32
C GLN A 11 -8.25 6.90 18.50
N ALA A 12 -7.85 7.16 17.27
CA ALA A 12 -7.18 6.17 16.42
C ALA A 12 -5.87 5.67 17.06
N LEU A 13 -5.07 6.55 17.66
CA LEU A 13 -3.84 6.15 18.38
C LEU A 13 -4.10 5.32 19.64
N LYS A 14 -5.33 5.32 20.19
CA LYS A 14 -5.73 4.45 21.30
C LYS A 14 -6.26 3.11 20.82
N LEU A 15 -6.90 3.07 19.66
CA LEU A 15 -7.54 1.87 19.11
C LEU A 15 -6.57 0.98 18.33
N PHE A 16 -5.58 1.58 17.65
CA PHE A 16 -4.69 0.87 16.73
C PHE A 16 -3.26 0.78 17.25
N PRO A 17 -2.53 -0.28 16.89
CA PRO A 17 -1.09 -0.35 17.15
C PRO A 17 -0.37 0.81 16.44
N TRP A 18 0.70 1.31 17.04
CA TRP A 18 1.50 2.41 16.48
C TRP A 18 2.42 1.92 15.34
N VAL A 19 1.81 1.29 14.34
CA VAL A 19 2.47 0.65 13.21
C VAL A 19 1.78 1.14 11.94
N CYS A 20 2.57 1.41 10.89
CA CYS A 20 2.02 1.72 9.59
C CYS A 20 1.37 0.47 8.97
N GLY A 21 0.07 0.52 8.67
CA GLY A 21 -0.67 -0.59 8.07
C GLY A 21 -0.21 -1.00 6.65
N ARG A 22 0.61 -0.18 5.98
CA ARG A 22 1.13 -0.46 4.62
C ARG A 22 2.57 -0.93 4.58
N CYS A 23 3.47 -0.32 5.35
CA CYS A 23 4.89 -0.69 5.32
C CYS A 23 5.38 -1.43 6.56
N GLY A 24 4.54 -1.60 7.59
CA GLY A 24 4.87 -2.34 8.79
C GLY A 24 5.87 -1.66 9.73
N ARG A 25 6.25 -0.40 9.48
CA ARG A 25 7.16 0.35 10.35
C ARG A 25 6.47 0.70 11.68
N ASP A 26 7.14 0.41 12.80
CA ASP A 26 6.75 0.83 14.15
C ASP A 26 7.11 2.29 14.45
N PHE A 27 6.29 2.94 15.29
CA PHE A 27 6.46 4.33 15.73
C PHE A 27 6.32 4.42 17.26
N ALA A 28 7.11 5.31 17.86
CA ALA A 28 7.06 5.55 19.31
C ALA A 28 7.47 6.99 19.67
N GLY A 29 7.02 7.45 20.84
CA GLY A 29 7.40 8.74 21.42
C GLY A 29 7.16 9.89 20.44
N LYS A 30 8.23 10.66 20.16
CA LYS A 30 8.16 11.83 19.26
C LYS A 30 7.85 11.47 17.81
N GLN A 31 8.12 10.23 17.38
CA GLN A 31 7.88 9.79 16.01
C GLN A 31 6.40 9.53 15.74
N LEU A 32 5.54 9.41 16.77
CA LEU A 32 4.10 9.23 16.58
C LEU A 32 3.43 10.35 15.78
N ARG A 33 4.02 11.55 15.75
CA ARG A 33 3.53 12.65 14.91
C ARG A 33 3.56 12.32 13.41
N GLU A 34 4.39 11.37 13.00
CA GLU A 34 4.55 10.90 11.61
C GLU A 34 3.57 9.78 11.26
N LEU A 35 2.81 9.29 12.25
CA LEU A 35 1.71 8.35 12.07
C LEU A 35 0.39 9.14 12.00
N THR A 36 -0.28 9.01 10.85
CA THR A 36 -1.47 9.78 10.48
C THR A 36 -2.67 8.87 10.29
N VAL A 37 -3.87 9.40 10.52
CA VAL A 37 -5.13 8.69 10.26
C VAL A 37 -5.49 8.83 8.78
N HIS A 38 -5.67 7.70 8.11
CA HIS A 38 -6.21 7.60 6.77
C HIS A 38 -7.68 7.14 6.84
N HIS A 39 -8.57 7.81 6.12
CA HIS A 39 -9.98 7.42 5.98
C HIS A 39 -10.13 6.53 4.75
N LYS A 40 -10.54 5.27 4.96
CA LYS A 40 -10.65 4.26 3.89
C LYS A 40 -11.64 4.66 2.80
N ASP A 41 -12.73 5.31 3.19
CA ASP A 41 -13.76 5.81 2.28
C ASP A 41 -13.47 7.23 1.74
N HIS A 42 -12.34 7.83 2.10
CA HIS A 42 -11.96 9.21 1.75
C HIS A 42 -12.90 10.31 2.28
N ASN A 43 -13.88 9.96 3.12
CA ASN A 43 -14.80 10.88 3.76
C ASN A 43 -14.34 11.24 5.17
N HIS A 44 -13.70 12.40 5.31
CA HIS A 44 -13.20 12.91 6.58
C HIS A 44 -14.29 13.18 7.65
N SER A 45 -15.58 13.14 7.27
CA SER A 45 -16.69 13.28 8.22
C SER A 45 -17.18 11.94 8.78
N ASN A 46 -16.86 10.82 8.11
CA ASN A 46 -17.24 9.48 8.56
C ASN A 46 -16.25 8.97 9.63
N ASN A 47 -16.55 9.29 10.89
CA ASN A 47 -15.69 9.08 12.05
C ASN A 47 -16.33 8.11 13.05
N PRO A 48 -16.50 6.82 12.71
CA PRO A 48 -17.16 5.87 13.59
C PRO A 48 -16.31 5.63 14.85
N PRO A 49 -16.93 5.49 16.04
CA PRO A 49 -16.21 5.44 17.30
C PRO A 49 -15.37 4.16 17.49
N ASP A 50 -15.62 3.12 16.70
CA ASP A 50 -14.83 1.89 16.66
C ASP A 50 -13.60 2.00 15.73
N GLY A 51 -13.45 3.12 15.02
CA GLY A 51 -12.37 3.34 14.05
C GLY A 51 -12.47 2.49 12.78
N SER A 52 -13.61 1.85 12.50
CA SER A 52 -13.77 0.95 11.35
C SER A 52 -13.41 1.59 10.00
N ASN A 53 -13.61 2.90 9.84
CA ASN A 53 -13.24 3.68 8.67
C ASN A 53 -11.77 4.17 8.65
N TRP A 54 -10.97 3.87 9.67
CA TRP A 54 -9.62 4.40 9.81
C TRP A 54 -8.53 3.35 9.60
N GLU A 55 -7.36 3.80 9.18
CA GLU A 55 -6.09 3.09 9.18
C GLU A 55 -4.97 4.04 9.62
N LEU A 56 -3.97 3.55 10.38
CA LEU A 56 -2.78 4.34 10.72
C LEU A 56 -1.68 4.12 9.69
N LEU A 57 -1.28 5.20 9.01
CA LEU A 57 -0.25 5.19 7.97
C LEU A 57 0.87 6.16 8.31
N CYS A 58 2.09 5.83 7.92
CA CYS A 58 3.15 6.84 7.91
C CYS A 58 2.87 7.87 6.82
N THR A 59 3.36 9.10 6.98
CA THR A 59 3.15 10.19 6.02
C THR A 59 3.37 9.78 4.57
N TYR A 60 4.46 9.07 4.28
CA TYR A 60 4.77 8.59 2.93
C TYR A 60 3.74 7.59 2.37
N CYS A 61 3.34 6.60 3.18
CA CYS A 61 2.33 5.63 2.76
C CYS A 61 0.95 6.29 2.63
N HIS A 62 0.67 7.29 3.46
CA HIS A 62 -0.57 8.04 3.39
C HIS A 62 -0.67 8.81 2.08
N ASP A 63 0.35 9.62 1.75
CA ASP A 63 0.37 10.40 0.51
C ASP A 63 0.30 9.48 -0.72
N ASN A 64 1.03 8.35 -0.71
CA ASN A 64 0.99 7.38 -1.79
C ASN A 64 -0.40 6.74 -1.99
N GLU A 65 -1.15 6.46 -0.92
CA GLU A 65 -2.51 5.91 -1.05
C GLU A 65 -3.46 6.94 -1.69
N HIS A 66 -3.34 8.21 -1.31
CA HIS A 66 -4.10 9.28 -1.95
C HIS A 66 -3.73 9.44 -3.43
N GLN A 67 -2.45 9.35 -3.78
CA GLN A 67 -2.03 9.38 -5.19
C GLN A 67 -2.63 8.21 -5.98
N ARG A 68 -2.56 7.00 -5.45
CA ARG A 68 -3.16 5.81 -6.09
C ARG A 68 -4.66 5.95 -6.31
N TYR A 69 -5.38 6.55 -5.36
CA TYR A 69 -6.80 6.83 -5.51
C TYR A 69 -7.06 7.82 -6.66
N LEU A 70 -6.32 8.93 -6.71
CA LEU A 70 -6.42 9.91 -7.78
C LEU A 70 -6.06 9.32 -9.15
N GLU A 71 -5.03 8.46 -9.21
CA GLU A 71 -4.66 7.74 -10.43
C GLU A 71 -5.78 6.78 -10.87
N ALA A 72 -6.37 6.02 -9.94
CA ALA A 72 -7.47 5.11 -10.26
C ALA A 72 -8.70 5.85 -10.80
N ASP A 73 -9.01 7.02 -10.25
CA ASP A 73 -10.11 7.88 -10.73
C ASP A 73 -9.80 8.46 -12.12
N ALA A 74 -8.56 8.89 -12.36
CA ALA A 74 -8.11 9.43 -13.64
C ALA A 74 -8.03 8.37 -14.76
N GLN A 75 -7.78 7.11 -14.39
CA GLN A 75 -7.50 6.00 -15.31
C GLN A 75 -8.77 5.19 -15.67
N GLY A 76 -9.97 5.75 -15.46
CA GLY A 76 -11.29 5.11 -15.59
C GLY A 76 -11.38 3.89 -16.53
N ASP A 77 -11.98 2.80 -16.03
CA ASP A 77 -12.16 1.49 -16.68
C ASP A 77 -11.13 1.19 -17.78
N ILE A 78 -9.89 0.91 -17.38
CA ILE A 78 -8.95 0.23 -18.28
C ILE A 78 -9.58 -1.12 -18.61
N LYS A 79 -10.20 -1.23 -19.78
CA LYS A 79 -10.40 -2.53 -20.42
C LYS A 79 -9.01 -3.13 -20.59
N ARG A 80 -8.61 -4.01 -19.69
CA ARG A 80 -7.51 -4.94 -19.94
C ARG A 80 -7.99 -5.80 -21.10
N ASP A 81 -7.52 -5.50 -22.31
CA ASP A 81 -7.47 -6.53 -23.34
C ASP A 81 -6.68 -7.68 -22.72
N GLU A 82 -7.31 -8.86 -22.64
CA GLU A 82 -6.63 -10.06 -22.18
C GLU A 82 -5.39 -10.25 -23.06
N PRO A 83 -4.18 -10.26 -22.49
CA PRO A 83 -3.00 -10.54 -23.29
C PRO A 83 -3.16 -11.96 -23.83
N GLU A 84 -3.12 -12.12 -25.15
CA GLU A 84 -3.02 -13.46 -25.76
C GLU A 84 -1.89 -14.21 -25.06
N MET A 85 -2.17 -15.44 -24.64
CA MET A 85 -1.19 -16.31 -24.00
C MET A 85 -0.02 -16.55 -24.96
N THR A 86 1.05 -15.78 -24.79
CA THR A 86 2.30 -15.97 -25.50
C THR A 86 3.08 -17.10 -24.83
N THR A 87 3.28 -18.20 -25.56
CA THR A 87 4.12 -19.34 -25.15
C THR A 87 5.61 -19.01 -25.30
N TYR A 88 6.07 -17.91 -24.71
CA TYR A 88 7.47 -17.53 -24.76
C TYR A 88 8.32 -18.48 -23.90
N LYS A 89 9.01 -19.41 -24.55
CA LYS A 89 9.93 -20.35 -23.91
C LYS A 89 11.31 -19.72 -23.75
N GLY A 90 11.43 -18.73 -22.86
CA GLY A 90 12.69 -18.01 -22.59
C GLY A 90 13.87 -18.88 -22.11
N PHE A 91 13.59 -20.13 -21.77
CA PHE A 91 14.54 -21.13 -21.28
C PHE A 91 14.67 -22.36 -22.20
N ALA A 92 14.06 -22.35 -23.38
CA ALA A 92 14.25 -23.43 -24.36
C ALA A 92 15.71 -23.45 -24.82
N GLY A 93 16.48 -24.44 -24.37
CA GLY A 93 17.91 -24.59 -24.69
C GLY A 93 18.85 -24.45 -23.49
N LEU A 94 18.35 -24.14 -22.29
CA LEU A 94 19.16 -24.19 -21.05
C LEU A 94 19.75 -25.58 -20.80
N ASP A 95 19.02 -26.63 -21.18
CA ASP A 95 19.46 -28.01 -21.06
C ASP A 95 20.70 -28.32 -21.94
N LYS A 96 20.84 -27.64 -23.09
CA LYS A 96 22.02 -27.79 -23.97
C LYS A 96 23.25 -27.09 -23.40
N LEU A 97 23.06 -25.92 -22.78
CA LEU A 97 24.15 -25.20 -22.11
C LEU A 97 24.64 -25.95 -20.87
N LEU A 98 23.72 -26.50 -20.08
CA LEU A 98 24.05 -27.26 -18.86
C LEU A 98 24.71 -28.63 -19.16
N LYS A 99 24.58 -29.16 -20.38
CA LYS A 99 25.20 -30.43 -20.81
C LYS A 99 26.51 -30.24 -21.58
N GLY A 100 26.92 -28.99 -21.87
CA GLY A 100 28.07 -28.67 -22.71
C GLY A 100 29.45 -28.82 -22.05
N ASP A 101 29.55 -28.81 -20.71
CA ASP A 101 30.85 -28.85 -20.01
C ASP A 101 31.23 -30.25 -19.53
N LYS A 102 31.34 -31.19 -20.47
CA LYS A 102 32.08 -32.44 -20.27
C LYS A 102 32.93 -32.77 -21.51
N ASN A 103 33.81 -31.86 -21.93
CA ASN A 103 35.01 -32.26 -22.64
C ASN A 103 36.08 -31.15 -22.64
N THR A 104 36.80 -31.05 -21.52
CA THR A 104 38.18 -30.56 -21.51
C THR A 104 39.07 -31.79 -21.35
N GLY A 105 39.75 -32.14 -22.43
CA GLY A 105 40.69 -33.26 -22.55
C GLY A 105 41.24 -33.29 -23.96
#